data_AF-A0A9J6G7P4-F1
#
_entry.id   AF-A0A9J6G7P4-F1
#
_cell.length_a   1.000
_cell.length_b   1.000
_cell.length_c   1.000
_cell.angle_alpha   90.00
_cell.angle_beta   90.00
_cell.angle_gamma   90.00
#
_symmetry.space_group_name_H-M   'P 1'
#
loop_
_entity.id
_entity.type
_entity.pdbx_description
1 polymer ?
#
loop_
_entity_poly.entity_id
_entity_poly.type
_entity_poly.pdbx_seq_one_letter_code
_entity_poly.pdbx_strand_id
1 'polypeptide(L)' 'MGISTVTAARIFKGQSESCFSGEESVLAWEQFPHVSLSKTYGLDAQTSDSANTATAYLCGVKANIATLGLMRL' A
#
# COMPACT_ATOMS: atom_id res chain seq x y z
N MET A 1 3.21 -0.79 1.28
CA MET A 1 3.72 0.60 1.30
C MET A 1 2.60 1.51 1.81
N GLY A 2 2.68 1.96 3.07
CA GLY A 2 1.65 2.84 3.65
C GLY A 2 1.85 4.32 3.28
N ILE A 3 0.90 5.19 3.64
CA ILE A 3 0.93 6.62 3.29
C ILE A 3 2.22 7.30 3.79
N SER A 4 2.64 7.01 5.02
CA SER A 4 3.88 7.56 5.58
C SER A 4 5.13 7.13 4.79
N THR A 5 5.16 5.86 4.34
CA THR A 5 6.23 5.37 3.46
C THR A 5 6.25 6.09 2.12
N VAL A 6 5.07 6.43 1.56
CA VAL A 6 4.98 7.22 0.31
C VAL A 6 5.59 8.60 0.49
N THR A 7 5.21 9.33 1.54
CA THR A 7 5.77 10.67 1.83
C THR A 7 7.28 10.60 2.05
N ALA A 8 7.77 9.62 2.82
CA ALA A 8 9.20 9.44 3.04
C ALA A 8 9.96 9.13 1.74
N ALA A 9 9.41 8.26 0.89
CA ALA A 9 9.99 7.92 -0.40
C ALA A 9 10.02 9.12 -1.37
N ARG A 10 8.98 9.97 -1.33
CA ARG A 10 8.93 11.23 -2.10
C ARG A 10 10.08 12.15 -1.69
N ILE A 11 10.17 12.49 -0.41
CA ILE A 11 11.24 13.35 0.12
C ILE A 11 12.62 12.78 -0.22
N PHE A 12 12.80 11.48 0.02
CA PHE A 12 14.06 10.80 -0.29
C PHE A 12 14.41 10.87 -1.79
N LYS A 13 13.44 10.65 -2.68
CA LYS A 13 13.64 10.78 -4.13
C LYS A 13 14.11 12.20 -4.48
N GLY A 14 13.39 13.23 -4.04
CA GLY A 14 13.75 14.62 -4.33
C GLY A 14 15.16 14.99 -3.82
N GLN A 15 15.49 14.58 -2.60
CA GLN A 15 16.83 14.78 -2.05
C GLN A 15 17.92 14.04 -2.83
N SER A 16 17.63 12.82 -3.29
CA SER A 16 18.57 12.04 -4.12
C SER A 16 18.78 12.62 -5.52
N GLU A 17 17.81 13.37 -6.04
CA GLU A 17 17.85 14.05 -7.35
C GLU A 17 18.41 15.48 -7.25
N SER A 18 19.04 15.86 -6.13
CA SER A 18 19.64 17.18 -5.85
C SER A 18 18.67 18.33 -5.54
N CYS A 19 17.42 18.05 -5.17
CA CYS A 19 16.53 19.06 -4.58
C CYS A 19 16.78 19.22 -3.08
N PHE A 20 16.87 20.46 -2.59
CA PHE A 20 17.21 20.75 -1.18
C PHE A 20 16.19 20.19 -0.18
N SER A 21 14.89 20.41 -0.40
CA SER A 21 13.83 19.92 0.50
C SER A 21 13.38 18.52 0.10
N GLY A 22 13.03 18.34 -1.18
CA GLY A 22 12.55 17.08 -1.74
C GLY A 22 11.05 16.83 -1.54
N GLU A 23 10.38 17.61 -0.68
CA GLU A 23 8.93 17.58 -0.44
C GLU A 23 8.12 17.88 -1.70
N GLU A 24 8.66 18.72 -2.59
CA GLU A 24 8.10 19.15 -3.86
C GLU A 24 8.23 18.12 -4.99
N SER A 25 9.04 17.07 -4.79
CA SER A 25 9.22 16.03 -5.79
C SER A 25 7.95 15.19 -5.94
N VAL A 26 7.79 14.53 -7.09
CA VAL A 26 6.60 13.74 -7.39
C VAL A 26 6.99 12.32 -7.75
N LEU A 27 6.37 11.32 -7.11
CA LEU A 27 6.54 9.91 -7.46
C LEU A 27 5.72 9.56 -8.71
N ALA A 28 6.13 8.55 -9.48
CA ALA A 28 5.49 8.22 -10.75
C ALA A 28 3.97 7.97 -10.64
N TRP A 29 3.53 7.29 -9.58
CA TRP A 29 2.11 7.00 -9.32
C TRP A 29 1.31 8.17 -8.75
N GLU A 30 1.95 9.26 -8.31
CA GLU A 30 1.25 10.46 -7.82
C GLU A 30 0.70 11.32 -8.98
N GLN A 31 1.14 11.03 -10.21
CA GLN A 31 0.57 11.61 -11.43
C GLN A 31 -0.70 10.87 -11.90
N PHE A 32 -1.11 9.80 -11.24
CA PHE A 32 -2.34 9.08 -11.60
C PHE A 32 -3.57 9.96 -11.31
N PRO A 33 -4.58 9.99 -12.19
CA PRO A 33 -5.72 10.90 -12.06
C PRO A 33 -6.71 10.50 -10.94
N HIS A 34 -6.56 9.31 -10.38
CA HIS A 34 -7.51 8.74 -9.42
C HIS A 34 -6.79 8.21 -8.17
N VAL A 35 -7.37 8.50 -7.01
CA VAL A 35 -6.88 8.05 -5.71
C VAL A 35 -8.03 7.49 -4.89
N SER A 36 -7.77 6.43 -4.14
CA SER A 36 -8.72 5.81 -3.22
C SER A 36 -8.01 5.28 -1.99
N LEU A 37 -8.71 5.23 -0.86
CA LEU A 37 -8.23 4.57 0.35
C LEU A 37 -8.70 3.11 0.38
N SER A 38 -7.81 2.20 0.75
CA SER A 38 -8.12 0.76 0.86
C SER A 38 -8.20 0.33 2.33
N LYS A 39 -9.30 -0.32 2.72
CA LYS A 39 -9.47 -0.90 4.06
C LYS A 39 -8.85 -2.29 4.12
N THR A 40 -7.69 -2.40 4.75
CA THR A 40 -6.81 -3.58 4.66
C THR A 40 -7.09 -4.70 5.66
N TYR A 41 -8.05 -4.56 6.59
CA TYR A 41 -8.35 -5.59 7.60
C TYR A 41 -8.64 -6.97 7.00
N GLY A 42 -8.22 -8.04 7.68
CA GLY A 42 -8.51 -9.44 7.36
C GLY A 42 -9.86 -9.87 7.92
N LEU A 43 -10.29 -11.10 7.62
CA LEU A 43 -11.54 -11.63 8.18
C LEU A 43 -11.44 -11.85 9.70
N ASP A 44 -10.27 -12.21 10.20
CA ASP A 44 -9.99 -12.60 11.58
C ASP A 44 -9.02 -11.64 12.31
N ALA A 45 -8.48 -10.63 11.63
CA ALA A 45 -7.51 -9.69 12.20
C ALA A 45 -7.68 -8.26 11.65
N GLN A 46 -7.58 -7.26 12.53
CA GLN A 46 -7.57 -5.84 12.11
C GLN A 46 -6.27 -5.47 11.39
N THR A 47 -5.14 -5.97 11.90
CA THR A 47 -3.82 -5.85 11.26
C THR A 47 -3.57 -7.10 10.43
N SER A 48 -3.56 -6.91 9.11
CA SER A 48 -3.38 -7.99 8.14
C SER A 48 -1.91 -8.33 7.88
N ASP A 49 -1.69 -9.50 7.28
CA ASP A 49 -0.41 -9.92 6.73
C ASP A 49 -0.38 -9.77 5.20
N SER A 50 0.69 -10.24 4.56
CA SER A 50 0.84 -10.17 3.09
C SER A 50 -0.04 -11.19 2.37
N ALA A 51 -0.27 -12.38 2.94
CA ALA A 51 -0.99 -13.45 2.26
C ALA A 51 -2.49 -13.15 2.13
N ASN A 52 -3.10 -12.68 3.22
CA ASN A 52 -4.53 -12.41 3.22
C ASN A 52 -4.89 -11.16 2.39
N THR A 53 -4.02 -10.14 2.38
CA THR A 53 -4.18 -8.95 1.54
C THR A 53 -3.98 -9.30 0.07
N ALA A 54 -2.99 -10.14 -0.27
CA ALA A 54 -2.83 -10.65 -1.65
C ALA A 54 -4.10 -11.33 -2.15
N THR A 55 -4.71 -12.19 -1.34
CA THR A 55 -6.01 -12.81 -1.69
C THR A 55 -7.09 -11.75 -1.91
N ALA A 56 -7.15 -10.71 -1.08
CA ALA A 56 -8.13 -9.63 -1.22
C ALA A 56 -7.99 -8.84 -2.53
N TYR A 57 -6.80 -8.34 -2.88
CA TYR A 57 -6.65 -7.48 -4.05
C TYR A 57 -6.39 -8.24 -5.36
N LEU A 58 -5.97 -9.52 -5.32
CA LEU A 58 -5.78 -10.35 -6.52
C LEU A 58 -6.98 -11.25 -6.84
N CYS A 59 -7.72 -11.72 -5.82
CA CYS A 59 -8.86 -12.63 -5.99
C CYS A 59 -10.22 -11.99 -5.69
N GLY A 60 -10.24 -10.77 -5.14
CA GLY A 60 -11.48 -10.03 -4.87
C GLY A 60 -12.26 -10.52 -3.63
N VAL A 61 -11.66 -11.37 -2.78
CA VAL A 61 -12.27 -11.90 -1.56
C VAL A 61 -11.33 -11.77 -0.38
N LYS A 62 -11.83 -11.33 0.78
CA LYS A 62 -11.02 -11.28 2.02
C LYS A 62 -10.75 -12.69 2.55
N ALA A 63 -9.61 -12.85 3.22
CA ALA A 63 -9.16 -14.12 3.77
C ALA A 63 -8.68 -13.97 5.23
N ASN A 64 -8.43 -15.11 5.89
CA ASN A 64 -7.84 -15.16 7.22
C ASN A 64 -6.33 -14.93 7.15
N ILE A 65 -5.72 -14.46 8.24
CA ILE A 65 -4.28 -14.22 8.29
C ILE A 65 -3.48 -15.49 7.89
N ALA A 66 -2.34 -15.30 7.22
CA ALA A 66 -1.45 -16.37 6.77
C ALA A 66 -2.08 -17.38 5.78
N THR A 67 -3.20 -17.04 5.14
CA THR A 67 -3.82 -17.83 4.07
C THR A 67 -3.72 -17.12 2.72
N LEU A 68 -3.49 -17.89 1.65
CA LEU A 68 -3.30 -17.36 0.29
C LEU A 68 -4.23 -18.10 -0.70
N GLY A 69 -5.03 -17.36 -1.45
CA GLY A 69 -5.90 -17.91 -2.51
C GLY A 69 -7.09 -18.73 -2.01
N LEU A 70 -7.41 -18.65 -0.72
CA LEU A 70 -8.48 -19.42 -0.09
C LEU A 70 -9.29 -18.52 0.85
N MET A 71 -10.60 -18.78 0.93
CA MET A 71 -11.48 -18.24 1.95
C MET A 71 -11.89 -19.39 2.87
N ARG A 72 -11.48 -19.35 4.14
CA ARG A 72 -11.93 -20.31 5.15
C ARG A 72 -13.02 -19.63 5.99
N LEU A 73 -14.24 -20.18 5.91
CA LEU A 73 -15.38 -19.79 6.74
C LEU A 73 -15.10 -20.07 8.22
#